data_AF-A0A938BBD2-F1
#
_entry.id   AF-A0A938BBD2-F1
#
_cell.length_a   1.000
_cell.length_b   1.000
_cell.length_c   1.000
_cell.angle_alpha   90.00
_cell.angle_beta   90.00
_cell.angle_gamma   90.00
#
_symmetry.space_group_name_H-M   'P 1'
#
loop_
_entity.id
_entity.type
_entity.pdbx_description
1 polymer ?
#
loop_
_entity_poly.entity_id
_entity_poly.type
_entity_poly.pdbx_seq_one_letter_code
_entity_poly.pdbx_strand_id
1 'polypeptide(L)'
;MKAKHLLLIIPIILLASCSGKRDNALKSLTQEEFRKLHGFKPVGVYAGFNAKLSLFYIGNGLLERLIILDKDSKGISTVGYINRTSELDYITAPSDEFQFQVGNVLFSGKNGQLTYLSHEIINLPGGARQLKIVLQHQDSEERVLLKVYVNYEIYPNNALIRKWLEFENLSDSAIVVENLQIERLSWLENAQNKLNLYGYSLDQNYAIPFSGGADEPIILGFLNERGEGFILGNEAPGVLKHFDLYTLKNTIAIGLPPKEDNWVTEIRVPTGDISASPKTFIMLFTGSDLQKALKEGLGRFVNQYFNVFAKQRELSQYVHLMDVSSEAKSPKEKPGEEVKLVCINYDWQQLLLDNEVKDDNSTEEKTTSKYSLEKGNFPMLLEFSRSLHDVKMKFGIYVALTTVKMESPISKHSEWAFKLADGKDWTVEGQGGKEARGQEVMPERSEPKADLSQERSEREGVGEQSEQVKVFCIASDYGVYAAQALADLIENLDETVGYKGARPSVVLDYIILDMPTIGSAEQSIYGCAAYGHGHYSRPESLWKIYESIFEIADFLHQKFPDLVICISPKTYGTKIPDFALLSHIDQFLVFSGEGHPKVNDLTNFLPRNLLLEAWSEF
;
A
#
# COMPACT_ATOMS: atom_id res chain seq x y z
N MET A 1 13.80 76.85 10.06
CA MET A 1 13.59 76.06 8.83
C MET A 1 12.13 75.63 8.77
N LYS A 2 11.45 75.96 7.68
CA LYS A 2 10.02 75.67 7.45
C LYS A 2 9.86 74.20 7.05
N ALA A 3 9.04 73.44 7.78
CA ALA A 3 8.49 72.18 7.31
C ALA A 3 6.98 72.21 7.57
N LYS A 4 6.22 72.10 6.49
CA LYS A 4 4.77 72.24 6.41
C LYS A 4 4.10 70.98 6.97
N HIS A 5 3.12 71.15 7.84
CA HIS A 5 2.15 70.09 8.16
C HIS A 5 1.24 69.87 6.94
N LEU A 6 1.28 68.67 6.37
CA LEU A 6 0.35 68.21 5.37
C LEU A 6 -0.84 67.56 6.09
N LEU A 7 -1.97 68.26 6.12
CA LEU A 7 -3.24 67.76 6.63
C LEU A 7 -3.81 66.79 5.57
N LEU A 8 -3.82 65.49 5.87
CA LEU A 8 -4.45 64.48 5.01
C LEU A 8 -5.95 64.44 5.33
N ILE A 9 -6.77 65.02 4.45
CA ILE A 9 -8.23 64.94 4.51
C ILE A 9 -8.62 63.59 3.90
N ILE A 10 -9.01 62.63 4.75
CA ILE A 10 -9.63 61.37 4.33
C ILE A 10 -11.11 61.65 4.05
N PRO A 11 -11.64 61.36 2.85
CA PRO A 11 -13.07 61.44 2.62
C PRO A 11 -13.76 60.28 3.34
N ILE A 12 -14.58 60.61 4.35
CA ILE A 12 -15.52 59.69 4.98
C ILE A 12 -16.57 59.33 3.92
N ILE A 13 -16.42 58.17 3.29
CA ILE A 13 -17.48 57.56 2.48
C ILE A 13 -18.50 56.98 3.45
N LEU A 14 -19.59 57.72 3.64
CA LEU A 14 -20.83 57.22 4.25
C LEU A 14 -21.39 56.10 3.37
N LEU A 15 -21.05 54.85 3.69
CA LEU A 15 -21.76 53.70 3.17
C LEU A 15 -23.12 53.63 3.85
N ALA A 16 -24.16 53.99 3.10
CA ALA A 16 -25.54 53.75 3.48
C ALA A 16 -25.74 52.24 3.72
N SER A 17 -26.03 51.90 4.98
CA SER A 17 -26.44 50.57 5.41
C SER A 17 -27.82 50.26 4.80
N CYS A 18 -27.84 49.72 3.59
CA CYS A 18 -28.97 48.93 3.12
C CYS A 18 -28.96 47.60 3.88
N SER A 19 -29.65 47.58 5.03
CA SER A 19 -30.08 46.37 5.72
C SER A 19 -31.16 45.67 4.88
N GLY A 20 -30.78 45.18 3.71
CA GLY A 20 -31.56 44.23 2.96
C GLY A 20 -31.45 42.90 3.68
N LYS A 21 -32.59 42.38 4.14
CA LYS A 21 -32.76 40.97 4.51
C LYS A 21 -32.17 40.12 3.37
N ARG A 22 -30.93 39.65 3.53
CA ARG A 22 -30.37 38.62 2.65
C ARG A 22 -31.08 37.34 3.02
N ASP A 23 -32.01 36.97 2.16
CA ASP A 23 -32.88 35.82 2.29
C ASP A 23 -32.12 34.55 2.71
N ASN A 24 -32.76 33.81 3.62
CA ASN A 24 -32.53 32.40 3.92
C ASN A 24 -32.75 31.46 2.71
N ALA A 25 -32.69 31.96 1.47
CA ALA A 25 -33.02 31.24 0.24
C ALA A 25 -32.00 30.16 -0.16
N LEU A 26 -30.87 30.06 0.54
CA LEU A 26 -29.93 28.94 0.36
C LEU A 26 -30.25 27.73 1.25
N LYS A 27 -31.26 27.79 2.13
CA LYS A 27 -31.55 26.71 3.08
C LYS A 27 -32.22 25.45 2.50
N SER A 28 -32.53 25.39 1.21
CA SER A 28 -32.94 24.14 0.57
C SER A 28 -33.04 24.29 -0.94
N LEU A 29 -31.93 24.53 -1.64
CA LEU A 29 -31.93 24.18 -3.06
C LEU A 29 -32.15 22.67 -3.13
N THR A 30 -33.30 22.27 -3.65
CA THR A 30 -33.60 20.87 -3.90
C THR A 30 -32.58 20.32 -4.90
N GLN A 31 -32.30 19.03 -4.85
CA GLN A 31 -31.41 18.35 -5.79
C GLN A 31 -31.82 18.61 -7.25
N GLU A 32 -33.12 18.78 -7.50
CA GLU A 32 -33.67 19.14 -8.80
C GLU A 32 -33.35 20.59 -9.23
N GLU A 33 -33.38 21.55 -8.30
CA GLU A 33 -32.97 22.94 -8.56
C GLU A 33 -31.45 23.04 -8.81
N PHE A 34 -30.64 22.22 -8.12
CA PHE A 34 -29.21 22.07 -8.41
C PHE A 34 -28.96 21.52 -9.81
N ARG A 35 -29.70 20.47 -10.21
CA ARG A 35 -29.63 19.90 -11.57
C ARG A 35 -30.03 20.91 -12.65
N LYS A 36 -31.01 21.78 -12.37
CA LYS A 36 -31.44 22.87 -13.29
C LYS A 36 -30.40 24.00 -13.38
N LEU A 37 -29.66 24.29 -12.31
CA LEU A 37 -28.57 25.25 -12.33
C LEU A 37 -27.37 24.77 -13.16
N HIS A 38 -27.21 23.45 -13.28
CA HIS A 38 -26.20 22.80 -14.12
C HIS A 38 -26.81 22.20 -15.41
N GLY A 39 -27.42 23.04 -16.25
CA GLY A 39 -27.75 22.68 -17.65
C GLY A 39 -26.53 22.43 -18.56
N PHE A 40 -25.33 22.42 -17.98
CA PHE A 40 -24.07 22.14 -18.66
C PHE A 40 -23.88 20.62 -18.68
N LYS A 41 -23.78 20.03 -19.87
CA LYS A 41 -23.27 18.66 -20.06
C LYS A 41 -21.80 18.76 -20.44
N PRO A 42 -20.89 18.86 -19.46
CA PRO A 42 -19.46 18.93 -19.75
C PRO A 42 -19.03 17.73 -20.58
N VAL A 43 -18.27 18.00 -21.65
CA VAL A 43 -17.58 16.99 -22.43
C VAL A 43 -16.15 16.88 -21.87
N GLY A 44 -15.75 15.68 -21.46
CA GLY A 44 -14.42 15.43 -20.89
C GLY A 44 -14.32 15.80 -19.41
N VAL A 45 -13.08 15.94 -18.91
CA VAL A 45 -12.77 16.20 -17.50
C VAL A 45 -12.97 17.67 -17.15
N TYR A 46 -13.61 17.93 -16.01
CA TYR A 46 -13.84 19.28 -15.49
C TYR A 46 -13.72 19.32 -13.97
N ALA A 47 -13.36 20.51 -13.49
CA ALA A 47 -13.39 20.92 -12.11
C ALA A 47 -13.69 22.42 -12.08
N GLY A 48 -14.49 22.87 -11.13
CA GLY A 48 -14.83 24.28 -10.99
C GLY A 48 -15.46 24.62 -9.64
N PHE A 49 -15.57 25.92 -9.38
CA PHE A 49 -16.20 26.47 -8.17
C PHE A 49 -17.21 27.55 -8.54
N ASN A 50 -18.45 27.37 -8.08
CA ASN A 50 -19.50 28.37 -8.18
C ASN A 50 -19.56 29.18 -6.88
N ALA A 51 -18.97 30.37 -6.88
CA ALA A 51 -18.91 31.23 -5.69
C ALA A 51 -20.29 31.64 -5.16
N LYS A 52 -21.29 31.82 -6.04
CA LYS A 52 -22.65 32.22 -5.65
C LYS A 52 -23.34 31.12 -4.83
N LEU A 53 -23.16 29.87 -5.26
CA LEU A 53 -23.71 28.69 -4.60
C LEU A 53 -22.78 28.13 -3.52
N SER A 54 -21.52 28.58 -3.48
CA SER A 54 -20.47 28.00 -2.64
C SER A 54 -20.33 26.50 -2.91
N LEU A 55 -20.27 26.14 -4.20
CA LEU A 55 -20.33 24.75 -4.66
C LEU A 55 -19.13 24.43 -5.55
N PHE A 56 -18.38 23.39 -5.21
CA PHE A 56 -17.44 22.75 -6.10
C PHE A 56 -18.15 21.66 -6.91
N TYR A 57 -17.75 21.53 -8.17
CA TYR A 57 -18.23 20.49 -9.07
C TYR A 57 -17.06 19.88 -9.82
N ILE A 58 -16.94 18.57 -9.78
CA ILE A 58 -15.87 17.80 -10.42
C ILE A 58 -16.45 16.58 -11.13
N GLY A 59 -15.88 16.20 -12.28
CA GLY A 59 -16.35 15.02 -13.01
C GLY A 59 -15.76 14.90 -14.41
N ASN A 60 -16.25 13.93 -15.18
CA ASN A 60 -15.67 13.58 -16.49
C ASN A 60 -16.69 13.10 -17.54
N GLY A 61 -17.96 13.45 -17.37
CA GLY A 61 -19.05 13.07 -18.27
C GLY A 61 -19.61 11.66 -18.03
N LEU A 62 -18.90 10.81 -17.28
CA LEU A 62 -19.41 9.50 -16.81
C LEU A 62 -19.88 9.57 -15.35
N LEU A 63 -19.26 10.43 -14.56
CA LEU A 63 -19.67 10.73 -13.19
C LEU A 63 -19.58 12.23 -12.90
N GLU A 64 -20.26 12.67 -11.84
CA GLU A 64 -20.08 13.99 -11.23
C GLU A 64 -20.13 13.89 -9.70
N ARG A 65 -19.27 14.65 -9.02
CA ARG A 65 -19.35 14.90 -7.58
C ARG A 65 -19.57 16.38 -7.32
N LEU A 66 -20.48 16.67 -6.41
CA LEU A 66 -20.87 18.01 -5.98
C LEU A 66 -20.54 18.19 -4.51
N ILE A 67 -19.75 19.21 -4.18
CA ILE A 67 -19.26 19.46 -2.82
C ILE A 67 -19.64 20.89 -2.43
N ILE A 68 -20.48 21.03 -1.41
CA ILE A 68 -20.86 22.34 -0.89
C ILE A 68 -19.85 22.79 0.17
N LEU A 69 -19.46 24.07 0.10
CA LEU A 69 -18.84 24.78 1.19
C LEU A 69 -19.96 25.33 2.07
N ASP A 70 -20.16 24.71 3.21
CA ASP A 70 -21.18 25.12 4.17
C ASP A 70 -20.72 26.37 4.92
N LYS A 71 -21.51 27.44 4.81
CA LYS A 71 -21.19 28.73 5.43
C LYS A 71 -21.39 28.71 6.94
N ASP A 72 -22.27 27.85 7.44
CA ASP A 72 -22.62 27.78 8.85
C ASP A 72 -21.56 26.96 9.61
N SER A 73 -21.20 25.78 9.10
CA SER A 73 -20.12 24.96 9.67
C SER A 73 -18.72 25.39 9.22
N LYS A 74 -18.59 26.26 8.21
CA LYS A 74 -17.31 26.64 7.56
C LYS A 74 -16.53 25.48 6.93
N GLY A 75 -17.12 24.29 6.92
CA GLY A 75 -16.55 23.06 6.40
C GLY A 75 -17.09 22.70 5.02
N ILE A 76 -16.85 21.47 4.58
CA ILE A 76 -17.25 20.96 3.27
C ILE A 76 -18.11 19.69 3.41
N SER A 77 -18.99 19.48 2.44
CA SER A 77 -19.87 18.29 2.42
C SER A 77 -20.18 17.88 0.99
N THR A 78 -20.13 16.58 0.68
CA THR A 78 -20.69 16.10 -0.59
C THR A 78 -22.21 16.15 -0.54
N VAL A 79 -22.82 16.71 -1.58
CA VAL A 79 -24.27 16.80 -1.75
C VAL A 79 -24.78 16.06 -2.99
N GLY A 80 -23.86 15.49 -3.78
CA GLY A 80 -24.19 14.66 -4.94
C GLY A 80 -22.98 13.83 -5.39
N TYR A 81 -23.23 12.57 -5.72
CA TYR A 81 -22.28 11.67 -6.37
C TYR A 81 -23.03 10.89 -7.44
N ILE A 82 -23.01 11.40 -8.66
CA ILE A 82 -23.96 11.10 -9.71
C ILE A 82 -23.30 10.23 -10.77
N ASN A 83 -23.91 9.09 -11.09
CA ASN A 83 -23.62 8.35 -12.31
C ASN A 83 -24.30 9.07 -13.48
N ARG A 84 -23.51 9.65 -14.40
CA ARG A 84 -24.04 10.41 -15.54
C ARG A 84 -24.59 9.52 -16.66
N THR A 85 -24.38 8.20 -16.58
CA THR A 85 -24.96 7.25 -17.53
C THR A 85 -26.39 6.86 -17.12
N SER A 86 -26.64 6.63 -15.83
CA SER A 86 -27.96 6.24 -15.30
C SER A 86 -28.75 7.40 -14.67
N GLU A 87 -28.10 8.52 -14.41
CA GLU A 87 -28.58 9.68 -13.62
C GLU A 87 -28.93 9.33 -12.15
N LEU A 88 -28.49 8.17 -11.67
CA LEU A 88 -28.58 7.79 -10.26
C LEU A 88 -27.61 8.67 -9.45
N ASP A 89 -28.13 9.29 -8.40
CA ASP A 89 -27.31 9.93 -7.36
C ASP A 89 -27.18 8.98 -6.17
N TYR A 90 -25.94 8.70 -5.78
CA TYR A 90 -25.63 7.83 -4.66
C TYR A 90 -25.74 8.56 -3.31
N ILE A 91 -25.87 9.89 -3.32
CA ILE A 91 -25.97 10.74 -2.15
C ILE A 91 -27.41 11.24 -2.02
N THR A 92 -28.08 10.86 -0.93
CA THR A 92 -29.49 11.24 -0.67
C THR A 92 -29.63 12.37 0.36
N ALA A 93 -28.57 12.63 1.12
CA ALA A 93 -28.48 13.72 2.09
C ALA A 93 -27.05 14.26 2.09
N PRO A 94 -26.83 15.54 2.47
CA PRO A 94 -25.48 16.06 2.63
C PRO A 94 -24.64 15.11 3.45
N SER A 95 -23.45 14.80 2.97
CA SER A 95 -22.54 13.80 3.49
C SER A 95 -21.27 14.45 4.04
N ASP A 96 -20.66 13.84 5.06
CA ASP A 96 -19.28 14.20 5.40
C ASP A 96 -18.36 13.97 4.19
N GLU A 97 -17.13 14.45 4.28
CA GLU A 97 -16.09 14.21 3.29
C GLU A 97 -15.05 13.23 3.81
N PHE A 98 -14.61 13.41 5.04
CA PHE A 98 -13.53 12.65 5.66
C PHE A 98 -13.68 12.76 7.17
N GLN A 99 -12.96 11.92 7.89
CA GLN A 99 -12.86 12.00 9.35
C GLN A 99 -11.47 11.56 9.78
N PHE A 100 -10.89 12.22 10.78
CA PHE A 100 -9.66 11.78 11.44
C PHE A 100 -9.57 12.36 12.85
N GLN A 101 -8.63 11.87 13.63
CA GLN A 101 -8.39 12.32 15.00
C GLN A 101 -6.93 12.76 15.18
N VAL A 102 -6.73 13.84 15.94
CA VAL A 102 -5.42 14.24 16.46
C VAL A 102 -5.55 14.44 17.96
N GLY A 103 -4.89 13.58 18.74
CA GLY A 103 -5.07 13.55 20.20
C GLY A 103 -6.52 13.25 20.56
N ASN A 104 -7.21 14.20 21.23
CA ASN A 104 -8.63 14.05 21.60
C ASN A 104 -9.58 14.83 20.69
N VAL A 105 -9.07 15.48 19.65
CA VAL A 105 -9.85 16.34 18.76
C VAL A 105 -10.22 15.53 17.52
N LEU A 106 -11.54 15.40 17.30
CA LEU A 106 -12.08 14.81 16.08
C LEU A 106 -12.19 15.89 15.02
N PHE A 107 -11.63 15.64 13.84
CA PHE A 107 -11.74 16.49 12.67
C PHE A 107 -12.62 15.81 11.62
N SER A 108 -13.50 16.59 11.00
CA SER A 108 -14.31 16.13 9.88
C SER A 108 -14.65 17.29 8.95
N GLY A 109 -15.18 16.99 7.76
CA GLY A 109 -15.63 18.02 6.84
C GLY A 109 -16.77 18.88 7.39
N LYS A 110 -17.50 18.42 8.42
CA LYS A 110 -18.77 19.02 8.88
C LYS A 110 -18.80 19.55 10.29
N ASN A 111 -17.87 19.14 11.14
CA ASN A 111 -17.99 19.37 12.57
C ASN A 111 -17.57 20.78 13.03
N GLY A 112 -17.22 21.68 12.10
CA GLY A 112 -16.87 23.07 12.38
C GLY A 112 -15.43 23.31 12.84
N GLN A 113 -14.62 22.26 12.98
CA GLN A 113 -13.24 22.39 13.43
C GLN A 113 -12.29 22.91 12.34
N LEU A 114 -12.67 22.73 11.08
CA LEU A 114 -11.88 23.12 9.92
C LEU A 114 -12.57 24.24 9.16
N THR A 115 -11.87 25.35 8.96
CA THR A 115 -12.34 26.47 8.17
C THR A 115 -11.70 26.45 6.79
N TYR A 116 -12.52 26.56 5.75
CA TYR A 116 -12.04 26.76 4.39
C TYR A 116 -11.18 28.02 4.24
N LEU A 117 -10.04 27.87 3.58
CA LEU A 117 -9.13 28.97 3.25
C LEU A 117 -9.11 29.29 1.76
N SER A 118 -8.82 28.29 0.94
CA SER A 118 -8.58 28.45 -0.48
C SER A 118 -8.81 27.15 -1.23
N HIS A 119 -8.77 27.22 -2.56
CA HIS A 119 -8.69 26.05 -3.41
C HIS A 119 -7.81 26.33 -4.62
N GLU A 120 -7.36 25.27 -5.25
CA GLU A 120 -6.63 25.29 -6.51
C GLU A 120 -7.21 24.23 -7.46
N ILE A 121 -7.25 24.56 -8.74
CA ILE A 121 -7.61 23.62 -9.81
C ILE A 121 -6.41 23.49 -10.74
N ILE A 122 -5.82 22.31 -10.77
CA ILE A 122 -4.59 22.01 -11.48
C ILE A 122 -4.93 21.13 -12.69
N ASN A 123 -4.41 21.47 -13.86
CA ASN A 123 -4.48 20.57 -15.03
C ASN A 123 -3.30 19.61 -14.96
N LEU A 124 -3.57 18.31 -15.00
CA LEU A 124 -2.57 17.27 -14.97
C LEU A 124 -2.29 16.74 -16.40
N PRO A 125 -1.13 16.08 -16.61
CA PRO A 125 -0.86 15.38 -17.86
C PRO A 125 -1.97 14.39 -18.26
N GLY A 126 -2.09 14.12 -19.57
CA GLY A 126 -3.09 13.18 -20.09
C GLY A 126 -4.54 13.68 -20.03
N GLY A 127 -4.78 14.96 -19.71
CA GLY A 127 -6.12 15.55 -19.66
C GLY A 127 -6.86 15.32 -18.34
N ALA A 128 -6.18 14.76 -17.34
CA ALA A 128 -6.69 14.69 -15.98
C ALA A 128 -6.69 16.08 -15.32
N ARG A 129 -7.45 16.22 -14.24
CA ARG A 129 -7.48 17.45 -13.42
C ARG A 129 -7.43 17.10 -11.94
N GLN A 130 -6.88 18.02 -11.16
CA GLN A 130 -6.90 17.95 -9.71
C GLN A 130 -7.66 19.15 -9.14
N LEU A 131 -8.50 18.91 -8.14
CA LEU A 131 -9.03 19.93 -7.24
C LEU A 131 -8.35 19.75 -5.88
N LYS A 132 -7.71 20.80 -5.37
CA LYS A 132 -7.11 20.85 -4.04
C LYS A 132 -7.85 21.88 -3.20
N ILE A 133 -8.54 21.44 -2.15
CA ILE A 133 -9.24 22.33 -1.19
C ILE A 133 -8.38 22.44 0.07
N VAL A 134 -8.12 23.67 0.51
CA VAL A 134 -7.31 23.95 1.70
C VAL A 134 -8.22 24.34 2.85
N LEU A 135 -8.16 23.56 3.92
CA LEU A 135 -8.84 23.82 5.18
C LEU A 135 -7.80 24.06 6.28
N GLN A 136 -8.14 24.86 7.28
CA GLN A 136 -7.27 25.10 8.41
C GLN A 136 -8.04 25.06 9.72
N HIS A 137 -7.43 24.42 10.71
CA HIS A 137 -7.81 24.55 12.10
C HIS A 137 -6.99 25.68 12.74
N GLN A 138 -7.69 26.64 13.32
CA GLN A 138 -7.11 27.71 14.14
C GLN A 138 -7.96 27.80 15.40
N ASP A 139 -7.55 27.11 16.45
CA ASP A 139 -8.07 27.36 17.78
C ASP A 139 -7.03 28.16 18.57
N SER A 140 -7.49 29.25 19.19
CA SER A 140 -6.66 30.10 20.04
C SER A 140 -6.34 29.49 21.40
N GLU A 141 -7.09 28.46 21.82
CA GLU A 141 -6.91 27.78 23.12
C GLU A 141 -6.30 26.38 22.98
N GLU A 142 -6.40 25.74 21.81
CA GLU A 142 -5.82 24.42 21.57
C GLU A 142 -4.38 24.47 21.04
N ARG A 143 -3.60 23.44 21.36
CA ARG A 143 -2.20 23.29 20.93
C ARG A 143 -2.06 22.77 19.50
N VAL A 144 -3.14 22.31 18.87
CA VAL A 144 -3.10 21.72 17.54
C VAL A 144 -3.34 22.83 16.52
N LEU A 145 -2.33 23.13 15.72
CA LEU A 145 -2.43 24.02 14.57
C LEU A 145 -2.12 23.19 13.33
N LEU A 146 -3.08 23.09 12.41
CA LEU A 146 -2.94 22.20 11.26
C LEU A 146 -3.69 22.72 10.03
N LYS A 147 -3.14 22.47 8.85
CA LYS A 147 -3.87 22.60 7.58
C LYS A 147 -4.11 21.23 6.98
N VAL A 148 -5.32 21.04 6.46
CA VAL A 148 -5.73 19.86 5.73
C VAL A 148 -5.92 20.23 4.27
N TYR A 149 -5.26 19.49 3.39
CA TYR A 149 -5.47 19.56 1.97
C TYR A 149 -6.32 18.38 1.53
N VAL A 150 -7.52 18.67 1.04
CA VAL A 150 -8.42 17.66 0.49
C VAL A 150 -8.22 17.64 -1.03
N ASN A 151 -7.60 16.58 -1.52
CA ASN A 151 -7.20 16.45 -2.92
C ASN A 151 -8.15 15.50 -3.65
N TYR A 152 -8.57 15.88 -4.85
CA TYR A 152 -9.35 15.05 -5.76
C TYR A 152 -8.66 15.02 -7.12
N GLU A 153 -8.47 13.84 -7.69
CA GLU A 153 -8.00 13.62 -9.06
C GLU A 153 -9.13 13.03 -9.91
N ILE A 154 -9.33 13.63 -11.09
CA ILE A 154 -10.37 13.23 -12.04
C ILE A 154 -9.70 12.89 -13.37
N TYR A 155 -10.02 11.71 -13.88
CA TYR A 155 -9.38 11.14 -15.06
C TYR A 155 -10.33 11.12 -16.27
N PRO A 156 -9.84 11.32 -17.50
CA PRO A 156 -10.67 11.14 -18.68
C PRO A 156 -11.05 9.66 -18.87
N ASN A 157 -12.26 9.43 -19.39
CA ASN A 157 -12.74 8.12 -19.86
C ASN A 157 -12.74 6.98 -18.81
N ASN A 158 -12.65 7.30 -17.52
CA ASN A 158 -12.73 6.36 -16.41
C ASN A 158 -13.76 6.88 -15.42
N ALA A 159 -14.82 6.14 -15.10
CA ALA A 159 -15.88 6.61 -14.22
C ALA A 159 -15.45 6.61 -12.72
N LEU A 160 -14.30 7.21 -12.41
CA LEU A 160 -13.63 7.20 -11.11
C LEU A 160 -13.19 8.62 -10.67
N ILE A 161 -13.33 8.91 -9.37
CA ILE A 161 -12.61 10.01 -8.68
C ILE A 161 -11.70 9.39 -7.63
N ARG A 162 -10.42 9.81 -7.64
CA ARG A 162 -9.41 9.45 -6.63
C ARG A 162 -9.26 10.60 -5.63
N LYS A 163 -9.04 10.30 -4.36
CA LYS A 163 -9.01 11.27 -3.26
C LYS A 163 -7.93 10.92 -2.24
N TRP A 164 -7.31 11.93 -1.63
CA TRP A 164 -6.43 11.78 -0.46
C TRP A 164 -6.40 13.05 0.37
N LEU A 165 -5.86 12.94 1.57
CA LEU A 165 -5.61 14.07 2.47
C LEU A 165 -4.11 14.33 2.57
N GLU A 166 -3.71 15.60 2.70
CA GLU A 166 -2.38 15.97 3.19
C GLU A 166 -2.54 16.81 4.46
N PHE A 167 -1.66 16.60 5.41
CA PHE A 167 -1.66 17.24 6.72
C PHE A 167 -0.38 18.05 6.86
N GLU A 168 -0.49 19.38 6.98
CA GLU A 168 0.62 20.26 7.32
C GLU A 168 0.53 20.62 8.79
N ASN A 169 1.57 20.24 9.55
CA ASN A 169 1.63 20.52 10.96
C ASN A 169 2.23 21.91 11.22
N LEU A 170 1.40 22.80 11.75
CA LEU A 170 1.77 24.17 12.12
C LEU A 170 1.98 24.33 13.64
N SER A 171 1.87 23.24 14.39
CA SER A 171 2.07 23.21 15.84
C SER A 171 3.55 23.26 16.19
N ASP A 172 3.90 23.46 17.46
CA ASP A 172 5.28 23.41 17.93
C ASP A 172 5.80 21.97 18.19
N SER A 173 4.90 20.99 18.24
CA SER A 173 5.20 19.56 18.37
C SER A 173 4.64 18.73 17.22
N ALA A 174 5.23 17.56 16.98
CA ALA A 174 4.69 16.58 16.05
C ALA A 174 3.24 16.22 16.41
N ILE A 175 2.39 16.09 15.39
CA ILE A 175 1.01 15.59 15.54
C ILE A 175 0.95 14.14 15.06
N VAL A 176 -0.04 13.41 15.56
CA VAL A 176 -0.31 12.04 15.16
C VAL A 176 -1.75 12.00 14.66
N VAL A 177 -1.93 11.58 13.41
CA VAL A 177 -3.22 11.42 12.75
C VAL A 177 -3.66 9.96 12.87
N GLU A 178 -4.82 9.75 13.46
CA GLU A 178 -5.37 8.43 13.79
C GLU A 178 -6.84 8.34 13.32
N ASN A 179 -7.42 7.13 13.31
CA ASN A 179 -8.82 6.90 12.93
C ASN A 179 -9.18 7.55 11.58
N LEU A 180 -8.26 7.43 10.62
CA LEU A 180 -8.29 8.15 9.37
C LEU A 180 -9.24 7.50 8.36
N GLN A 181 -10.38 8.15 8.12
CA GLN A 181 -11.33 7.85 7.05
C GLN A 181 -11.18 8.91 5.95
N ILE A 182 -10.48 8.56 4.89
CA ILE A 182 -10.12 9.43 3.75
C ILE A 182 -11.36 9.76 2.93
N GLU A 183 -12.22 8.77 2.73
CA GLU A 183 -13.53 8.91 2.15
C GLU A 183 -14.56 8.51 3.19
N ARG A 184 -15.57 9.34 3.43
CA ARG A 184 -16.67 9.04 4.37
C ARG A 184 -17.96 9.59 3.82
N LEU A 185 -18.79 8.74 3.23
CA LEU A 185 -19.98 9.17 2.49
C LEU A 185 -21.31 8.62 3.03
N SER A 186 -22.33 9.47 3.14
CA SER A 186 -23.72 9.07 3.31
C SER A 186 -24.25 8.49 2.01
N TRP A 187 -24.21 7.17 1.88
CA TRP A 187 -24.27 6.44 0.62
C TRP A 187 -25.51 5.54 0.53
N LEU A 188 -26.32 5.77 -0.50
CA LEU A 188 -27.52 5.00 -0.85
C LEU A 188 -28.41 4.66 0.36
N GLU A 189 -29.30 5.56 0.70
CA GLU A 189 -30.21 5.37 1.83
C GLU A 189 -31.10 4.13 1.68
N ASN A 190 -31.13 3.30 2.73
CA ASN A 190 -31.91 2.06 2.79
C ASN A 190 -31.57 1.03 1.69
N ALA A 191 -30.39 1.12 1.07
CA ALA A 191 -29.97 0.17 0.03
C ALA A 191 -29.37 -1.13 0.58
N GLN A 192 -29.20 -1.27 1.90
CA GLN A 192 -28.59 -2.44 2.55
C GLN A 192 -29.24 -3.77 2.11
N ASN A 193 -30.57 -3.80 1.91
CA ASN A 193 -31.29 -5.01 1.49
C ASN A 193 -31.28 -5.25 -0.04
N LYS A 194 -30.70 -4.32 -0.81
CA LYS A 194 -30.69 -4.31 -2.28
C LYS A 194 -29.28 -4.37 -2.86
N LEU A 195 -28.28 -4.25 -2.01
CA LEU A 195 -26.89 -4.16 -2.35
C LEU A 195 -26.22 -5.51 -2.08
N ASN A 196 -25.56 -6.04 -3.10
CA ASN A 196 -24.61 -7.13 -2.93
C ASN A 196 -23.21 -6.52 -2.80
N LEU A 197 -22.39 -7.04 -1.89
CA LEU A 197 -21.01 -6.62 -1.71
C LEU A 197 -20.09 -7.76 -2.10
N TYR A 198 -19.08 -7.47 -2.90
CA TYR A 198 -18.09 -8.47 -3.31
C TYR A 198 -16.68 -7.95 -3.03
N GLY A 199 -15.80 -8.85 -2.63
CA GLY A 199 -14.36 -8.61 -2.65
C GLY A 199 -13.81 -8.68 -4.06
N TYR A 200 -12.48 -8.64 -4.16
CA TYR A 200 -11.79 -8.72 -5.43
C TYR A 200 -12.11 -10.00 -6.23
N SER A 201 -12.24 -11.16 -5.57
CA SER A 201 -12.45 -12.44 -6.26
C SER A 201 -13.87 -12.64 -6.81
N LEU A 202 -14.84 -11.83 -6.38
CA LEU A 202 -16.28 -11.98 -6.68
C LEU A 202 -16.92 -13.29 -6.20
N ASP A 203 -16.19 -14.20 -5.56
CA ASP A 203 -16.71 -15.50 -5.13
C ASP A 203 -17.63 -15.40 -3.91
N GLN A 204 -17.43 -14.39 -3.07
CA GLN A 204 -18.13 -14.22 -1.81
C GLN A 204 -18.92 -12.92 -1.81
N ASN A 205 -20.22 -13.04 -1.51
CA ASN A 205 -21.07 -11.91 -1.20
C ASN A 205 -20.92 -11.58 0.30
N TYR A 206 -20.27 -10.46 0.62
CA TYR A 206 -20.08 -10.01 1.98
C TYR A 206 -21.40 -9.58 2.63
N ALA A 207 -21.54 -9.89 3.93
CA ALA A 207 -22.65 -9.42 4.72
C ALA A 207 -22.59 -7.90 4.94
N ILE A 208 -23.76 -7.26 5.03
CA ILE A 208 -23.91 -5.86 5.42
C ILE A 208 -24.53 -5.82 6.82
N PRO A 209 -23.98 -5.07 7.80
CA PRO A 209 -22.81 -4.20 7.69
C PRO A 209 -21.49 -4.97 7.52
N PHE A 210 -20.51 -4.33 6.88
CA PHE A 210 -19.17 -4.86 6.66
C PHE A 210 -18.12 -3.92 7.27
N SER A 211 -17.10 -4.46 7.93
CA SER A 211 -15.91 -3.73 8.36
C SER A 211 -14.69 -4.61 8.26
N GLY A 212 -13.61 -4.12 7.63
CA GLY A 212 -12.37 -4.85 7.43
C GLY A 212 -11.73 -4.54 6.08
N GLY A 213 -11.02 -5.51 5.50
CA GLY A 213 -10.46 -5.41 4.16
C GLY A 213 -8.93 -5.30 4.08
N ALA A 214 -8.20 -5.78 5.09
CA ALA A 214 -6.74 -5.87 5.06
C ALA A 214 -6.23 -6.61 3.80
N ASP A 215 -6.87 -7.73 3.44
CA ASP A 215 -6.55 -8.49 2.23
C ASP A 215 -7.27 -7.99 0.96
N GLU A 216 -8.20 -7.04 1.06
CA GLU A 216 -9.03 -6.61 -0.06
C GLU A 216 -8.54 -5.28 -0.63
N PRO A 217 -8.03 -5.22 -1.87
CA PRO A 217 -7.70 -3.94 -2.49
C PRO A 217 -8.95 -3.14 -2.88
N ILE A 218 -10.07 -3.83 -3.09
CA ILE A 218 -11.35 -3.23 -3.49
C ILE A 218 -12.54 -3.87 -2.78
N ILE A 219 -13.64 -3.12 -2.69
CA ILE A 219 -14.98 -3.65 -2.41
C ILE A 219 -15.92 -3.19 -3.52
N LEU A 220 -16.59 -4.13 -4.17
CA LEU A 220 -17.58 -3.87 -5.21
C LEU A 220 -19.00 -3.94 -4.62
N GLY A 221 -19.76 -2.86 -4.74
CA GLY A 221 -21.18 -2.82 -4.41
C GLY A 221 -22.05 -2.86 -5.67
N PHE A 222 -22.96 -3.84 -5.76
CA PHE A 222 -23.82 -4.03 -6.92
C PHE A 222 -25.31 -3.96 -6.58
N LEU A 223 -26.05 -3.11 -7.31
CA LEU A 223 -27.50 -2.96 -7.21
C LEU A 223 -28.18 -3.79 -8.30
N ASN A 224 -28.50 -5.05 -7.99
CA ASN A 224 -29.08 -6.01 -8.93
C ASN A 224 -30.30 -5.46 -9.69
N GLU A 225 -31.21 -4.80 -8.98
CA GLU A 225 -32.46 -4.26 -9.55
C GLU A 225 -32.22 -3.18 -10.63
N ARG A 226 -31.04 -2.55 -10.63
CA ARG A 226 -30.69 -1.45 -11.54
C ARG A 226 -29.64 -1.84 -12.57
N GLY A 227 -28.92 -2.93 -12.35
CA GLY A 227 -27.80 -3.30 -13.21
C GLY A 227 -26.71 -2.22 -13.22
N GLU A 228 -26.41 -1.63 -12.05
CA GLU A 228 -25.34 -0.65 -11.87
C GLU A 228 -24.74 -0.80 -10.47
N GLY A 229 -23.58 -0.19 -10.25
CA GLY A 229 -22.86 -0.35 -8.98
C GLY A 229 -21.68 0.59 -8.84
N PHE A 230 -20.89 0.32 -7.81
CA PHE A 230 -19.69 1.07 -7.49
C PHE A 230 -18.55 0.14 -7.06
N ILE A 231 -17.32 0.60 -7.22
CA ILE A 231 -16.11 -0.03 -6.71
C ILE A 231 -15.44 0.99 -5.79
N LEU A 232 -15.22 0.58 -4.54
CA LEU A 232 -14.42 1.30 -3.57
C LEU A 232 -13.00 0.75 -3.65
N GLY A 233 -12.00 1.60 -3.87
CA GLY A 233 -10.60 1.21 -3.87
C GLY A 233 -9.81 1.90 -2.78
N ASN A 234 -8.90 1.16 -2.17
CA ASN A 234 -7.99 1.65 -1.15
C ASN A 234 -6.55 1.35 -1.54
N GLU A 235 -5.74 2.40 -1.66
CA GLU A 235 -4.34 2.30 -2.07
C GLU A 235 -3.39 2.36 -0.89
N ALA A 236 -3.87 2.12 0.32
CA ALA A 236 -3.00 1.83 1.45
C ALA A 236 -2.27 0.48 1.21
N PRO A 237 -1.01 0.36 1.63
CA PRO A 237 -0.26 -0.88 1.41
C PRO A 237 -0.67 -1.97 2.40
N GLY A 238 -0.76 -3.19 1.88
CA GLY A 238 -1.00 -4.44 2.61
C GLY A 238 -2.07 -4.30 3.69
N VAL A 239 -1.74 -4.65 4.93
CA VAL A 239 -2.72 -4.71 6.03
C VAL A 239 -3.30 -3.36 6.47
N LEU A 240 -2.80 -2.24 5.93
CA LEU A 240 -3.23 -0.89 6.28
C LEU A 240 -4.50 -0.44 5.52
N LYS A 241 -5.14 -1.34 4.78
CA LYS A 241 -6.40 -1.07 4.10
C LYS A 241 -7.57 -1.32 5.04
N HIS A 242 -8.51 -0.36 5.08
CA HIS A 242 -9.75 -0.53 5.79
C HIS A 242 -10.93 0.04 5.00
N PHE A 243 -12.03 -0.72 5.03
CA PHE A 243 -13.34 -0.34 4.53
C PHE A 243 -14.38 -0.56 5.62
N ASP A 244 -15.29 0.39 5.73
CA ASP A 244 -16.41 0.33 6.67
C ASP A 244 -17.68 0.67 5.88
N LEU A 245 -18.52 -0.33 5.65
CA LEU A 245 -19.75 -0.20 4.89
C LEU A 245 -20.94 -0.48 5.80
N TYR A 246 -21.71 0.58 6.03
CA TYR A 246 -22.98 0.58 6.73
C TYR A 246 -22.95 0.19 8.22
N THR A 247 -21.78 0.11 8.88
CA THR A 247 -21.74 -0.04 10.35
C THR A 247 -22.40 1.18 11.02
N LEU A 248 -22.10 2.38 10.52
CA LEU A 248 -22.93 3.55 10.70
C LEU A 248 -24.00 3.58 9.60
N LYS A 249 -25.25 3.79 10.01
CA LYS A 249 -26.41 3.81 9.12
C LYS A 249 -26.14 4.67 7.88
N ASN A 250 -26.37 4.08 6.71
CA ASN A 250 -26.22 4.71 5.40
C ASN A 250 -24.83 5.33 5.15
N THR A 251 -23.76 4.83 5.77
CA THR A 251 -22.42 5.39 5.59
C THR A 251 -21.47 4.37 4.97
N ILE A 252 -20.67 4.78 4.00
CA ILE A 252 -19.45 4.07 3.61
C ILE A 252 -18.25 4.89 4.06
N ALA A 253 -17.17 4.22 4.43
CA ALA A 253 -15.88 4.84 4.67
C ALA A 253 -14.73 3.98 4.12
N ILE A 254 -13.70 4.66 3.63
CA ILE A 254 -12.46 4.06 3.13
C ILE A 254 -11.31 4.79 3.82
N GLY A 255 -10.34 4.06 4.36
CA GLY A 255 -9.28 4.67 5.15
C GLY A 255 -8.25 3.69 5.68
N LEU A 256 -7.63 4.08 6.79
CA LEU A 256 -6.73 3.23 7.58
C LEU A 256 -7.49 2.49 8.68
N PRO A 257 -6.95 1.37 9.20
CA PRO A 257 -7.55 0.65 10.31
C PRO A 257 -7.76 1.56 11.54
N PRO A 258 -8.93 1.48 12.20
CA PRO A 258 -9.20 2.28 13.39
C PRO A 258 -8.36 1.81 14.59
N LYS A 259 -8.35 2.58 15.68
CA LYS A 259 -7.57 2.29 16.90
C LYS A 259 -7.92 0.96 17.56
N GLU A 260 -9.16 0.51 17.38
CA GLU A 260 -9.66 -0.74 17.92
C GLU A 260 -9.25 -1.96 17.07
N ASP A 261 -8.68 -1.73 15.89
CA ASP A 261 -8.19 -2.77 15.00
C ASP A 261 -6.82 -3.28 15.46
N ASN A 262 -6.56 -4.56 15.20
CA ASN A 262 -5.27 -5.16 15.41
C ASN A 262 -4.18 -4.51 14.53
N TRP A 263 -4.53 -4.05 13.34
CA TRP A 263 -3.63 -3.36 12.41
C TRP A 263 -3.66 -1.84 12.56
N VAL A 264 -3.92 -1.36 13.79
CA VAL A 264 -3.92 0.08 14.10
C VAL A 264 -2.70 0.76 13.49
N THR A 265 -2.98 1.83 12.75
CA THR A 265 -1.97 2.59 12.03
C THR A 265 -2.17 4.07 12.33
N GLU A 266 -1.05 4.78 12.46
CA GLU A 266 -1.05 6.23 12.63
C GLU A 266 -0.09 6.89 11.64
N ILE A 267 -0.41 8.12 11.25
CA ILE A 267 0.48 8.95 10.45
C ILE A 267 1.03 10.05 11.36
N ARG A 268 2.33 10.00 11.63
CA ARG A 268 3.02 11.05 12.35
C ARG A 268 3.42 12.17 11.40
N VAL A 269 3.13 13.41 11.78
CA VAL A 269 3.51 14.61 11.03
C VAL A 269 4.42 15.47 11.89
N PRO A 270 5.74 15.49 11.63
CA PRO A 270 6.68 16.34 12.37
C PRO A 270 6.33 17.83 12.28
N THR A 271 6.85 18.63 13.22
CA THR A 271 6.66 20.09 13.23
C THR A 271 7.17 20.72 11.94
N GLY A 272 6.30 21.46 11.24
CA GLY A 272 6.64 22.14 9.98
C GLY A 272 6.60 21.26 8.74
N ASP A 273 6.37 19.95 8.89
CA ASP A 273 6.32 19.01 7.77
C ASP A 273 4.89 18.81 7.23
N ILE A 274 4.83 18.17 6.06
CA ILE A 274 3.61 17.73 5.41
C ILE A 274 3.67 16.22 5.22
N SER A 275 2.61 15.52 5.59
CA SER A 275 2.46 14.09 5.30
C SER A 275 1.14 13.82 4.59
N ALA A 276 1.13 12.85 3.67
CA ALA A 276 -0.05 12.47 2.91
C ALA A 276 -0.64 11.15 3.43
N SER A 277 -1.96 11.03 3.38
CA SER A 277 -2.63 9.74 3.47
C SER A 277 -2.39 8.92 2.19
N PRO A 278 -2.66 7.60 2.22
CA PRO A 278 -2.94 6.86 0.99
C PRO A 278 -4.02 7.53 0.16
N LYS A 279 -4.08 7.14 -1.10
CA LYS A 279 -5.17 7.51 -1.98
C LYS A 279 -6.29 6.47 -1.88
N THR A 280 -7.53 6.93 -2.03
CA THR A 280 -8.71 6.08 -2.15
C THR A 280 -9.47 6.49 -3.40
N PHE A 281 -10.33 5.65 -3.93
CA PHE A 281 -11.18 6.04 -5.04
C PHE A 281 -12.56 5.41 -4.97
N ILE A 282 -13.52 6.09 -5.61
CA ILE A 282 -14.84 5.53 -5.90
C ILE A 282 -15.04 5.56 -7.40
N MET A 283 -15.27 4.39 -7.97
CA MET A 283 -15.63 4.19 -9.36
C MET A 283 -17.08 3.76 -9.49
N LEU A 284 -17.79 4.28 -10.49
CA LEU A 284 -19.15 3.87 -10.83
C LEU A 284 -19.14 3.02 -12.09
N PHE A 285 -20.07 2.06 -12.20
CA PHE A 285 -20.24 1.27 -13.40
C PHE A 285 -21.70 0.95 -13.68
N THR A 286 -21.99 0.63 -14.94
CA THR A 286 -23.31 0.16 -15.40
C THR A 286 -23.14 -1.16 -16.16
N GLY A 287 -24.15 -2.02 -16.10
CA GLY A 287 -24.14 -3.36 -16.65
C GLY A 287 -24.17 -4.42 -15.53
N SER A 288 -24.68 -5.60 -15.86
CA SER A 288 -24.75 -6.75 -14.96
C SER A 288 -23.50 -7.64 -14.97
N ASP A 289 -22.55 -7.35 -15.85
CA ASP A 289 -21.30 -8.11 -15.98
C ASP A 289 -20.23 -7.48 -15.09
N LEU A 290 -20.08 -8.04 -13.89
CA LEU A 290 -19.13 -7.56 -12.87
C LEU A 290 -17.67 -7.78 -13.31
N GLN A 291 -17.39 -8.88 -14.00
CA GLN A 291 -16.06 -9.15 -14.54
C GLN A 291 -15.67 -8.11 -15.58
N LYS A 292 -16.61 -7.70 -16.44
CA LYS A 292 -16.39 -6.59 -17.37
C LYS A 292 -16.15 -5.27 -16.66
N ALA A 293 -16.88 -4.97 -15.59
CA ALA A 293 -16.69 -3.75 -14.80
C ALA A 293 -15.27 -3.67 -14.20
N LEU A 294 -14.78 -4.80 -13.68
CA LEU A 294 -13.40 -4.94 -13.22
C LEU A 294 -12.41 -4.82 -14.40
N LYS A 295 -12.54 -5.66 -15.44
CA LYS A 295 -11.59 -5.78 -16.57
C LYS A 295 -11.45 -4.51 -17.39
N GLU A 296 -12.57 -4.00 -17.90
CA GLU A 296 -12.54 -2.89 -18.83
C GLU A 296 -12.54 -1.53 -18.13
N GLY A 297 -13.07 -1.48 -16.90
CA GLY A 297 -13.17 -0.28 -16.09
C GLY A 297 -11.96 -0.09 -15.20
N LEU A 298 -11.89 -0.85 -14.10
CA LEU A 298 -10.78 -0.74 -13.14
C LEU A 298 -9.43 -1.09 -13.79
N GLY A 299 -9.40 -2.13 -14.63
CA GLY A 299 -8.21 -2.54 -15.36
C GLY A 299 -7.62 -1.47 -16.26
N ARG A 300 -8.49 -0.71 -16.94
CA ARG A 300 -8.08 0.42 -17.77
C ARG A 300 -7.42 1.50 -16.92
N PHE A 301 -8.01 1.83 -15.76
CA PHE A 301 -7.45 2.80 -14.83
C PHE A 301 -6.07 2.35 -14.32
N VAL A 302 -5.94 1.11 -13.86
CA VAL A 302 -4.65 0.54 -13.40
C VAL A 302 -3.60 0.55 -14.52
N ASN A 303 -3.96 0.14 -15.73
CA ASN A 303 -3.03 0.13 -16.86
C ASN A 303 -2.60 1.53 -17.31
N GLN A 304 -3.48 2.51 -17.22
CA GLN A 304 -3.17 3.88 -17.62
C GLN A 304 -2.34 4.63 -16.58
N TYR A 305 -2.69 4.50 -15.30
CA TYR A 305 -2.21 5.41 -14.25
C TYR A 305 -1.32 4.79 -13.18
N PHE A 306 -1.17 3.47 -13.14
CA PHE A 306 -0.22 2.79 -12.25
C PHE A 306 1.01 2.31 -13.01
N ASN A 307 2.13 2.18 -12.30
CA ASN A 307 3.41 1.59 -12.69
C ASN A 307 4.05 2.05 -14.02
N VAL A 308 5.12 2.85 -13.87
CA VAL A 308 5.99 3.40 -14.92
C VAL A 308 7.03 2.38 -15.41
N PHE A 309 7.47 1.43 -14.57
CA PHE A 309 8.59 0.53 -14.85
C PHE A 309 8.16 -0.79 -15.52
N ALA A 310 7.07 -1.41 -15.07
CA ALA A 310 6.61 -2.71 -15.60
C ALA A 310 6.15 -2.67 -17.07
N LYS A 311 5.87 -1.49 -17.65
CA LYS A 311 5.49 -1.38 -19.08
C LYS A 311 6.63 -1.74 -20.04
N GLN A 312 7.86 -1.87 -19.54
CA GLN A 312 9.06 -2.00 -20.36
C GLN A 312 9.72 -3.39 -20.26
N ARG A 313 9.24 -4.28 -19.38
CA ARG A 313 9.93 -5.54 -19.05
C ARG A 313 9.11 -6.78 -19.44
N GLU A 314 9.78 -7.81 -19.95
CA GLU A 314 9.17 -9.14 -20.12
C GLU A 314 9.09 -9.84 -18.75
N LEU A 315 7.87 -10.00 -18.22
CA LEU A 315 7.63 -10.68 -16.95
C LEU A 315 7.53 -12.20 -17.15
N SER A 316 8.12 -12.97 -16.22
CA SER A 316 8.06 -14.43 -16.24
C SER A 316 6.74 -14.91 -15.63
N GLN A 317 6.09 -15.90 -16.26
CA GLN A 317 4.86 -16.52 -15.74
C GLN A 317 5.16 -17.66 -14.76
N TYR A 318 6.29 -18.34 -14.93
CA TYR A 318 6.72 -19.48 -14.13
C TYR A 318 8.16 -19.30 -13.65
N VAL A 319 8.41 -19.68 -12.40
CA VAL A 319 9.75 -19.78 -11.82
C VAL A 319 9.96 -21.16 -11.25
N HIS A 320 11.14 -21.69 -11.52
CA HIS A 320 11.67 -22.87 -10.88
C HIS A 320 12.59 -22.45 -9.73
N LEU A 321 12.20 -22.78 -8.49
CA LEU A 321 12.97 -22.47 -7.28
C LEU A 321 13.92 -23.63 -6.93
N MET A 322 15.21 -23.33 -6.79
CA MET A 322 16.25 -24.32 -6.50
C MET A 322 17.04 -23.97 -5.23
N ASP A 323 17.57 -24.99 -4.55
CA ASP A 323 18.53 -24.84 -3.45
C ASP A 323 19.96 -25.02 -3.98
N VAL A 324 20.89 -24.19 -3.49
CA VAL A 324 22.32 -24.26 -3.86
C VAL A 324 22.95 -25.59 -3.42
N SER A 325 22.44 -26.20 -2.34
CA SER A 325 23.15 -27.23 -1.57
C SER A 325 23.09 -28.65 -2.14
N SER A 326 22.19 -28.98 -3.07
CA SER A 326 22.01 -30.36 -3.56
C SER A 326 22.14 -30.55 -5.09
N GLU A 327 21.91 -29.52 -5.90
CA GLU A 327 21.61 -29.72 -7.33
C GLU A 327 22.34 -28.78 -8.31
N ALA A 328 23.31 -27.99 -7.87
CA ALA A 328 24.10 -27.09 -8.74
C ALA A 328 25.08 -27.82 -9.71
N LYS A 329 24.72 -29.01 -10.20
CA LYS A 329 25.25 -29.53 -11.47
C LYS A 329 24.44 -28.87 -12.57
N SER A 330 25.10 -28.18 -13.50
CA SER A 330 24.52 -27.58 -14.71
C SER A 330 23.31 -28.40 -15.19
N PRO A 331 22.14 -27.82 -15.46
CA PRO A 331 20.99 -28.57 -15.93
C PRO A 331 21.38 -29.31 -17.22
N LYS A 332 21.65 -30.62 -17.11
CA LYS A 332 21.99 -31.48 -18.26
C LYS A 332 20.75 -31.76 -19.10
N GLU A 333 19.59 -31.66 -18.47
CA GLU A 333 18.29 -31.71 -19.12
C GLU A 333 17.77 -30.28 -19.20
N LYS A 334 17.36 -29.87 -20.41
CA LYS A 334 16.64 -28.61 -20.58
C LYS A 334 15.39 -28.69 -19.70
N PRO A 335 15.16 -27.72 -18.79
CA PRO A 335 13.83 -27.51 -18.24
C PRO A 335 12.81 -27.52 -19.40
N GLY A 336 11.62 -28.07 -19.18
CA GLY A 336 10.59 -28.11 -20.23
C GLY A 336 10.42 -26.74 -20.88
N GLU A 337 9.99 -26.68 -22.15
CA GLU A 337 9.94 -25.44 -22.97
C GLU A 337 9.20 -24.26 -22.31
N GLU A 338 8.43 -24.52 -21.25
CA GLU A 338 7.65 -23.55 -20.47
C GLU A 338 8.45 -22.80 -19.39
N VAL A 339 9.58 -23.33 -18.90
CA VAL A 339 10.36 -22.68 -17.82
C VAL A 339 11.36 -21.69 -18.42
N LYS A 340 11.18 -20.40 -18.13
CA LYS A 340 12.07 -19.32 -18.62
C LYS A 340 12.88 -18.62 -17.53
N LEU A 341 12.63 -18.91 -16.26
CA LEU A 341 13.33 -18.30 -15.12
C LEU A 341 13.61 -19.34 -14.04
N VAL A 342 14.84 -19.34 -13.56
CA VAL A 342 15.28 -20.15 -12.42
C VAL A 342 15.77 -19.21 -11.32
N CYS A 343 15.24 -19.39 -10.11
CA CYS A 343 15.65 -18.64 -8.95
C CYS A 343 16.34 -19.56 -7.93
N ILE A 344 17.50 -19.14 -7.42
CA ILE A 344 18.18 -19.88 -6.35
C ILE A 344 17.93 -19.21 -5.00
N ASN A 345 17.61 -20.01 -3.98
CA ASN A 345 17.64 -19.55 -2.58
C ASN A 345 19.08 -19.23 -2.17
N TYR A 346 19.39 -17.95 -2.01
CA TYR A 346 20.74 -17.49 -1.73
C TYR A 346 20.82 -16.81 -0.36
N ASP A 347 21.65 -17.38 0.52
CA ASP A 347 21.97 -16.82 1.82
C ASP A 347 22.97 -15.65 1.67
N TRP A 348 22.43 -14.50 1.27
CA TRP A 348 23.21 -13.28 0.99
C TRP A 348 23.98 -12.77 2.22
N GLN A 349 23.57 -13.16 3.43
CA GLN A 349 24.24 -12.77 4.67
C GLN A 349 25.63 -13.41 4.81
N GLN A 350 25.91 -14.51 4.10
CA GLN A 350 27.23 -15.15 4.12
C GLN A 350 28.32 -14.32 3.44
N LEU A 351 27.98 -13.43 2.51
CA LEU A 351 28.95 -12.52 1.87
C LEU A 351 29.61 -11.57 2.88
N LEU A 352 29.07 -11.47 4.09
CA LEU A 352 29.54 -10.61 5.18
C LEU A 352 30.58 -11.29 6.08
N LEU A 353 30.56 -12.63 6.16
CA LEU A 353 31.46 -13.41 7.03
C LEU A 353 32.94 -13.23 6.67
N ASP A 354 33.24 -12.96 5.40
CA ASP A 354 34.63 -12.91 4.92
C ASP A 354 35.31 -11.53 5.09
N ASN A 355 34.58 -10.49 5.53
CA ASN A 355 35.13 -9.12 5.63
C ASN A 355 35.54 -8.70 7.06
N GLU A 356 35.00 -9.30 8.13
CA GLU A 356 35.36 -8.93 9.52
C GLU A 356 36.72 -9.52 10.00
N VAL A 357 37.36 -10.41 9.24
CA VAL A 357 38.60 -11.12 9.67
C VAL A 357 39.90 -10.38 9.28
N LYS A 358 39.92 -9.05 9.35
CA LYS A 358 41.19 -8.31 9.29
C LYS A 358 41.17 -7.13 10.25
N ASP A 359 41.56 -7.39 11.50
CA ASP A 359 42.10 -6.36 12.37
C ASP A 359 43.49 -6.76 12.90
N ASP A 360 44.38 -5.78 12.78
CA ASP A 360 45.68 -5.58 13.42
C ASP A 360 46.84 -6.59 13.24
N ASN A 361 47.64 -6.40 12.16
CA ASN A 361 49.10 -6.14 12.26
C ASN A 361 49.90 -6.08 10.94
N SER A 362 49.28 -6.13 9.75
CA SER A 362 50.05 -6.03 8.50
C SER A 362 49.96 -4.63 7.89
N THR A 363 51.08 -3.90 7.92
CA THR A 363 51.34 -2.68 7.13
C THR A 363 51.46 -3.01 5.63
N GLU A 364 50.37 -3.40 4.99
CA GLU A 364 50.30 -3.48 3.52
C GLU A 364 49.07 -2.74 3.00
N GLU A 365 49.25 -2.23 1.77
CA GLU A 365 48.48 -1.17 1.12
C GLU A 365 46.96 -1.29 1.21
N LYS A 366 46.31 -0.12 1.23
CA LYS A 366 44.88 0.08 0.96
C LYS A 366 44.50 -0.47 -0.42
N THR A 367 44.34 -1.77 -0.54
CA THR A 367 43.43 -2.34 -1.53
C THR A 367 42.04 -2.19 -0.96
N THR A 368 41.22 -1.34 -1.59
CA THR A 368 39.77 -1.31 -1.47
C THR A 368 39.26 -2.73 -1.23
N SER A 369 38.63 -2.98 -0.08
CA SER A 369 38.06 -4.27 0.32
C SER A 369 36.91 -4.63 -0.62
N LYS A 370 37.29 -5.08 -1.81
CA LYS A 370 36.42 -5.77 -2.75
C LYS A 370 36.05 -7.06 -2.05
N TYR A 371 34.76 -7.27 -1.82
CA TYR A 371 34.17 -8.48 -1.22
C TYR A 371 34.96 -9.72 -1.66
N SER A 372 35.31 -10.60 -0.73
CA SER A 372 36.06 -11.83 -1.01
C SER A 372 35.17 -12.82 -1.79
N LEU A 373 34.92 -12.55 -3.07
CA LEU A 373 34.10 -13.37 -3.99
C LEU A 373 34.73 -14.74 -4.31
N GLU A 374 35.91 -15.04 -3.76
CA GLU A 374 36.66 -16.29 -3.95
C GLU A 374 36.29 -17.41 -2.96
N LYS A 375 35.43 -17.14 -1.97
CA LYS A 375 35.00 -18.11 -0.95
C LYS A 375 33.49 -18.34 -0.98
N GLY A 376 33.07 -19.54 -0.57
CA GLY A 376 31.67 -19.97 -0.56
C GLY A 376 31.13 -20.37 -1.94
N ASN A 377 29.80 -20.36 -2.08
CA ASN A 377 29.10 -20.79 -3.30
C ASN A 377 29.00 -19.68 -4.38
N PHE A 378 29.66 -18.54 -4.21
CA PHE A 378 29.56 -17.41 -5.14
C PHE A 378 30.11 -17.71 -6.55
N PRO A 379 31.30 -18.34 -6.73
CA PRO A 379 31.77 -18.74 -8.06
C PRO A 379 30.82 -19.72 -8.77
N MET A 380 30.19 -20.61 -8.00
CA MET A 380 29.19 -21.56 -8.51
C MET A 380 27.94 -20.83 -9.01
N LEU A 381 27.50 -19.79 -8.30
CA LEU A 381 26.35 -18.97 -8.69
C LEU A 381 26.62 -18.21 -10.00
N LEU A 382 27.83 -17.68 -10.19
CA LEU A 382 28.26 -17.07 -11.45
C LEU A 382 28.25 -18.07 -12.62
N GLU A 383 28.82 -19.26 -12.41
CA GLU A 383 28.83 -20.31 -13.44
C GLU A 383 27.41 -20.77 -13.79
N PHE A 384 26.56 -20.93 -12.77
CA PHE A 384 25.17 -21.32 -12.95
C PHE A 384 24.38 -20.29 -13.74
N SER A 385 24.45 -19.01 -13.37
CA SER A 385 23.79 -17.94 -14.11
C SER A 385 24.23 -17.91 -15.58
N ARG A 386 25.54 -18.04 -15.87
CA ARG A 386 26.04 -18.12 -17.25
C ARG A 386 25.43 -19.29 -18.01
N SER A 387 25.36 -20.46 -17.36
CA SER A 387 24.81 -21.66 -17.99
C SER A 387 23.34 -21.49 -18.37
N LEU A 388 22.56 -20.75 -17.58
CA LEU A 388 21.17 -20.42 -17.87
C LEU A 388 21.05 -19.44 -19.04
N HIS A 389 21.85 -18.37 -19.06
CA HIS A 389 21.83 -17.40 -20.16
C HIS A 389 22.29 -18.01 -21.49
N ASP A 390 23.26 -18.94 -21.47
CA ASP A 390 23.70 -19.68 -22.67
C ASP A 390 22.55 -20.48 -23.31
N VAL A 391 21.55 -20.89 -22.53
CA VAL A 391 20.31 -21.54 -23.00
C VAL A 391 19.11 -20.59 -23.07
N LYS A 392 19.34 -19.27 -22.99
CA LYS A 392 18.33 -18.19 -23.06
C LYS A 392 17.28 -18.22 -21.95
N MET A 393 17.64 -18.74 -20.78
CA MET A 393 16.84 -18.64 -19.56
C MET A 393 17.28 -17.44 -18.74
N LYS A 394 16.36 -16.85 -17.99
CA LYS A 394 16.63 -15.81 -17.00
C LYS A 394 17.13 -16.43 -15.70
N PHE A 395 17.97 -15.69 -14.99
CA PHE A 395 18.51 -16.06 -13.70
C PHE A 395 18.00 -15.12 -12.61
N GLY A 396 17.60 -15.69 -11.48
CA GLY A 396 17.17 -14.95 -10.32
C GLY A 396 17.73 -15.46 -9.00
N ILE A 397 17.60 -14.64 -7.97
CA ILE A 397 17.87 -15.03 -6.60
C ILE A 397 16.64 -14.82 -5.72
N TYR A 398 16.47 -15.70 -4.76
CA TYR A 398 15.49 -15.62 -3.70
C TYR A 398 16.22 -15.23 -2.42
N VAL A 399 15.79 -14.14 -1.78
CA VAL A 399 16.46 -13.57 -0.61
C VAL A 399 15.50 -13.47 0.58
N ALA A 400 15.98 -13.94 1.72
CA ALA A 400 15.38 -13.68 3.01
C ALA A 400 15.67 -12.22 3.42
N LEU A 401 14.69 -11.33 3.28
CA LEU A 401 14.92 -9.88 3.41
C LEU A 401 15.18 -9.45 4.86
N THR A 402 14.49 -10.05 5.83
CA THR A 402 14.51 -9.60 7.23
C THR A 402 14.96 -10.65 8.23
N THR A 403 15.03 -11.93 7.83
CA THR A 403 15.34 -13.01 8.76
C THR A 403 16.84 -13.29 8.80
N VAL A 404 17.42 -13.27 10.00
CA VAL A 404 18.84 -13.38 10.28
C VAL A 404 19.13 -14.61 11.12
N LYS A 405 19.99 -15.49 10.62
CA LYS A 405 20.45 -16.67 11.36
C LYS A 405 21.28 -16.26 12.57
N MET A 406 21.12 -16.98 13.69
CA MET A 406 21.76 -16.61 14.96
C MET A 406 23.29 -16.72 14.94
N GLU A 407 23.84 -17.53 14.06
CA GLU A 407 25.27 -17.69 13.84
C GLU A 407 25.85 -16.69 12.82
N SER A 408 24.99 -15.96 12.10
CA SER A 408 25.43 -14.94 11.15
C SER A 408 26.09 -13.76 11.89
N PRO A 409 27.17 -13.14 11.37
CA PRO A 409 27.80 -11.98 12.02
C PRO A 409 26.84 -10.83 12.24
N ILE A 410 25.90 -10.65 11.29
CA ILE A 410 24.92 -9.58 11.35
C ILE A 410 23.95 -9.76 12.55
N SER A 411 23.82 -10.96 13.11
CA SER A 411 23.00 -11.22 14.31
C SER A 411 23.50 -10.48 15.56
N LYS A 412 24.76 -10.00 15.56
CA LYS A 412 25.34 -9.17 16.62
C LYS A 412 24.66 -7.80 16.71
N HIS A 413 24.01 -7.32 15.64
CA HIS A 413 23.28 -6.05 15.60
C HIS A 413 21.90 -6.18 16.26
N SER A 414 21.88 -6.45 17.56
CA SER A 414 20.65 -6.58 18.35
C SER A 414 19.78 -5.31 18.37
N GLU A 415 20.38 -4.15 18.06
CA GLU A 415 19.71 -2.87 17.88
C GLU A 415 18.77 -2.85 16.67
N TRP A 416 18.98 -3.72 15.67
CA TRP A 416 18.10 -3.83 14.49
C TRP A 416 16.94 -4.81 14.70
N ALA A 417 16.96 -5.57 15.79
CA ALA A 417 15.96 -6.60 16.05
C ALA A 417 14.55 -6.01 16.12
N PHE A 418 13.62 -6.66 15.42
CA PHE A 418 12.20 -6.38 15.55
C PHE A 418 11.76 -6.73 16.97
N LYS A 419 11.16 -5.77 17.68
CA LYS A 419 10.69 -5.98 19.06
C LYS A 419 9.19 -6.21 19.11
N LEU A 420 8.78 -7.22 19.83
CA LEU A 420 7.38 -7.47 20.19
C LEU A 420 6.91 -6.49 21.27
N ALA A 421 5.60 -6.47 21.53
CA ALA A 421 4.99 -5.59 22.53
C ALA A 421 5.58 -5.74 23.95
N ASP A 422 6.07 -6.94 24.29
CA ASP A 422 6.71 -7.23 25.57
C ASP A 422 8.21 -6.90 25.59
N GLY A 423 8.74 -6.31 24.50
CA GLY A 423 10.13 -5.91 24.34
C GLY A 423 11.07 -7.05 23.91
N LYS A 424 10.58 -8.28 23.71
CA LYS A 424 11.43 -9.38 23.24
C LYS A 424 11.69 -9.28 21.74
N ASP A 425 12.83 -9.84 21.31
CA ASP A 425 13.13 -10.03 19.88
C ASP A 425 12.08 -10.96 19.28
N TRP A 426 11.56 -10.57 18.12
CA TRP A 426 10.78 -11.50 17.32
C TRP A 426 11.70 -12.53 16.68
N THR A 427 11.52 -13.78 17.06
CA THR A 427 12.16 -14.93 16.42
C THR A 427 11.12 -15.76 15.69
N VAL A 428 11.48 -16.25 14.52
CA VAL A 428 10.71 -17.28 13.81
C VAL A 428 11.45 -18.59 14.04
N GLU A 429 10.73 -19.67 14.35
CA GLU A 429 11.34 -21.00 14.30
C GLU A 429 11.80 -21.24 12.87
N GLY A 430 13.10 -21.41 12.68
CA GLY A 430 13.67 -21.71 11.38
C GLY A 430 13.10 -23.02 10.92
N GLN A 431 12.34 -22.95 9.84
CA GLN A 431 11.89 -24.12 9.13
C GLN A 431 13.09 -24.70 8.38
N GLY A 432 13.96 -25.41 9.12
CA GLY A 432 14.91 -26.33 8.53
C GLY A 432 14.14 -27.46 7.85
N GLY A 433 13.78 -27.29 6.58
CA GLY A 433 13.40 -28.36 5.65
C GLY A 433 12.28 -29.34 6.02
N LYS A 434 11.53 -29.15 7.12
CA LYS A 434 10.49 -30.10 7.56
C LYS A 434 9.11 -29.47 7.64
N GLU A 435 8.35 -29.75 6.57
CA GLU A 435 6.91 -30.05 6.53
C GLU A 435 6.06 -29.63 7.74
N ALA A 436 5.33 -28.52 7.61
CA ALA A 436 4.12 -28.32 8.38
C ALA A 436 2.99 -29.18 7.79
N ARG A 437 2.69 -30.32 8.43
CA ARG A 437 1.35 -30.92 8.31
C ARG A 437 0.39 -30.03 9.08
N GLY A 438 -0.49 -29.33 8.37
CA GLY A 438 -1.61 -28.62 8.98
C GLY A 438 -2.43 -29.58 9.84
N GLN A 439 -2.48 -29.33 11.14
CA GLN A 439 -3.57 -29.79 11.99
C GLN A 439 -4.59 -28.66 12.07
N GLU A 440 -5.69 -28.82 11.34
CA GLU A 440 -6.91 -28.05 11.54
C GLU A 440 -7.39 -28.24 12.99
N VAL A 441 -7.45 -27.15 13.75
CA VAL A 441 -8.27 -27.09 14.96
C VAL A 441 -9.67 -26.69 14.54
N MET A 442 -10.51 -27.69 14.23
CA MET A 442 -11.95 -27.52 14.20
C MET A 442 -12.48 -27.27 15.62
N PRO A 443 -13.49 -26.40 15.82
CA PRO A 443 -14.13 -26.26 17.12
C PRO A 443 -14.94 -27.53 17.46
N GLU A 444 -14.53 -28.24 18.52
CA GLU A 444 -15.19 -29.45 19.00
C GLU A 444 -16.66 -29.20 19.41
N ARG A 445 -17.57 -29.94 18.78
CA ARG A 445 -18.89 -30.24 19.35
C ARG A 445 -18.73 -31.27 20.45
N SER A 446 -19.21 -30.95 21.64
CA SER A 446 -19.23 -31.83 22.81
C SER A 446 -20.21 -33.00 22.64
N GLU A 447 -19.69 -34.22 22.50
CA GLU A 447 -20.40 -35.44 22.92
C GLU A 447 -19.44 -36.39 23.65
N PRO A 448 -19.88 -37.12 24.68
CA PRO A 448 -18.99 -37.86 25.56
C PRO A 448 -18.82 -39.31 25.10
N LYS A 449 -17.58 -39.77 24.88
CA LYS A 449 -17.29 -41.22 24.85
C LYS A 449 -15.95 -41.60 25.50
N ALA A 450 -16.12 -42.39 26.54
CA ALA A 450 -15.44 -43.65 26.88
C ALA A 450 -13.90 -43.71 26.87
N ASP A 451 -13.42 -43.89 28.09
CA ASP A 451 -12.15 -44.43 28.57
C ASP A 451 -11.61 -45.63 27.74
N LEU A 452 -10.44 -45.45 27.13
CA LEU A 452 -9.52 -46.51 26.75
C LEU A 452 -8.08 -46.00 26.96
N SER A 453 -7.57 -46.30 28.14
CA SER A 453 -6.16 -46.22 28.50
C SER A 453 -5.30 -47.28 27.79
N GLN A 454 -4.03 -46.93 27.62
CA GLN A 454 -2.82 -47.77 27.51
C GLN A 454 -2.26 -48.12 26.12
N GLU A 455 -0.93 -48.01 26.10
CA GLU A 455 0.04 -48.51 25.11
C GLU A 455 0.34 -47.63 23.90
N ARG A 456 1.22 -46.64 24.09
CA ARG A 456 2.28 -46.44 23.10
C ARG A 456 3.59 -45.94 23.71
N SER A 457 4.62 -46.68 23.35
CA SER A 457 5.96 -46.73 23.89
C SER A 457 6.80 -45.50 23.56
N GLU A 458 7.65 -45.17 24.53
CA GLU A 458 8.83 -44.33 24.44
C GLU A 458 9.68 -44.72 23.22
N ARG A 459 9.74 -43.81 22.25
CA ARG A 459 10.88 -43.67 21.35
C ARG A 459 11.37 -42.24 21.49
N GLU A 460 12.42 -42.07 22.29
CA GLU A 460 13.25 -40.87 22.30
C GLU A 460 13.87 -40.72 20.91
N GLY A 461 13.25 -39.88 20.08
CA GLY A 461 13.89 -39.37 18.88
C GLY A 461 14.88 -38.28 19.28
N VAL A 462 16.12 -38.39 18.80
CA VAL A 462 17.10 -37.31 18.84
C VAL A 462 16.46 -36.09 18.16
N GLY A 463 16.04 -35.12 18.96
CA GLY A 463 15.42 -33.88 18.50
C GLY A 463 16.45 -33.07 17.73
N GLU A 464 16.29 -33.00 16.42
CA GLU A 464 16.97 -32.04 15.57
C GLU A 464 16.52 -30.65 16.03
N GLN A 465 17.42 -29.90 16.66
CA GLN A 465 17.10 -28.56 17.19
C GLN A 465 16.68 -27.68 16.02
N SER A 466 15.45 -27.17 16.04
CA SER A 466 15.01 -26.17 15.07
C SER A 466 15.91 -24.95 15.18
N GLU A 467 16.55 -24.59 14.07
CA GLU A 467 17.42 -23.42 13.97
C GLU A 467 16.59 -22.17 14.27
N GLN A 468 16.90 -21.41 15.32
CA GLN A 468 16.14 -20.18 15.61
C GLN A 468 16.65 -19.05 14.73
N VAL A 469 15.73 -18.28 14.13
CA VAL A 469 16.07 -17.16 13.24
C VAL A 469 15.46 -15.88 13.80
N LYS A 470 16.25 -14.81 13.91
CA LYS A 470 15.79 -13.47 14.33
C LYS A 470 15.15 -12.73 13.17
N VAL A 471 14.19 -11.85 13.45
CA VAL A 471 13.65 -10.89 12.47
C VAL A 471 14.19 -9.51 12.77
N PHE A 472 14.76 -8.84 11.77
CA PHE A 472 15.16 -7.44 11.86
C PHE A 472 14.06 -6.53 11.34
N CYS A 473 13.91 -5.38 11.99
CA CYS A 473 12.95 -4.37 11.57
C CYS A 473 13.52 -3.62 10.37
N ILE A 474 12.87 -3.76 9.22
CA ILE A 474 13.29 -3.07 8.00
C ILE A 474 13.11 -1.56 8.05
N ALA A 475 12.29 -1.06 9.00
CA ALA A 475 12.16 0.37 9.30
C ALA A 475 13.25 0.91 10.26
N SER A 476 14.26 0.11 10.61
CA SER A 476 15.47 0.58 11.28
C SER A 476 16.58 0.87 10.27
N ASP A 477 17.77 1.25 10.72
CA ASP A 477 18.96 1.39 9.86
C ASP A 477 19.27 0.11 9.06
N TYR A 478 18.75 -1.04 9.51
CA TYR A 478 18.81 -2.27 8.74
C TYR A 478 18.19 -2.18 7.34
N GLY A 479 17.11 -1.40 7.14
CA GLY A 479 16.51 -1.26 5.81
C GLY A 479 17.47 -0.66 4.80
N VAL A 480 18.16 0.42 5.20
CA VAL A 480 19.21 1.08 4.39
C VAL A 480 20.36 0.11 4.13
N TYR A 481 20.79 -0.59 5.17
CA TYR A 481 21.83 -1.61 5.06
C TYR A 481 21.44 -2.72 4.06
N ALA A 482 20.23 -3.27 4.17
CA ALA A 482 19.74 -4.33 3.31
C ALA A 482 19.65 -3.86 1.85
N ALA A 483 19.18 -2.64 1.61
CA ALA A 483 19.17 -2.03 0.27
C ALA A 483 20.56 -2.04 -0.36
N GLN A 484 21.56 -1.55 0.39
CA GLN A 484 22.93 -1.45 -0.08
C GLN A 484 23.57 -2.83 -0.27
N ALA A 485 23.37 -3.76 0.66
CA ALA A 485 23.91 -5.11 0.57
C ALA A 485 23.35 -5.89 -0.64
N LEU A 486 22.05 -5.73 -0.93
CA LEU A 486 21.44 -6.30 -2.14
C LEU A 486 22.02 -5.65 -3.40
N ALA A 487 22.20 -4.34 -3.41
CA ALA A 487 22.81 -3.65 -4.54
C ALA A 487 24.26 -4.09 -4.79
N ASP A 488 25.06 -4.23 -3.74
CA ASP A 488 26.44 -4.72 -3.83
C ASP A 488 26.47 -6.17 -4.31
N LEU A 489 25.53 -7.02 -3.87
CA LEU A 489 25.38 -8.37 -4.39
C LEU A 489 25.11 -8.36 -5.91
N ILE A 490 24.16 -7.54 -6.38
CA ILE A 490 23.82 -7.43 -7.81
C ILE A 490 25.04 -6.91 -8.60
N GLU A 491 25.70 -5.84 -8.14
CA GLU A 491 26.89 -5.29 -8.79
C GLU A 491 28.03 -6.30 -8.88
N ASN A 492 28.27 -7.09 -7.83
CA ASN A 492 29.32 -8.10 -7.86
C ASN A 492 29.02 -9.25 -8.82
N LEU A 493 27.74 -9.53 -9.10
CA LEU A 493 27.35 -10.47 -10.14
C LEU A 493 27.65 -9.90 -11.52
N ASP A 494 27.35 -8.61 -11.74
CA ASP A 494 27.55 -7.91 -13.00
C ASP A 494 29.03 -7.59 -13.32
N GLU A 495 29.82 -7.16 -12.32
CA GLU A 495 31.16 -6.58 -12.46
C GLU A 495 32.32 -7.59 -12.57
N THR A 496 32.07 -8.91 -12.70
CA THR A 496 33.14 -9.89 -12.91
C THR A 496 33.76 -9.85 -14.33
N VAL A 497 34.20 -8.65 -14.73
CA VAL A 497 34.91 -8.25 -15.96
C VAL A 497 36.45 -8.44 -15.82
N GLY A 498 36.95 -8.85 -14.65
CA GLY A 498 38.39 -8.98 -14.38
C GLY A 498 39.06 -10.28 -14.84
N TYR A 499 38.31 -11.33 -15.18
CA TYR A 499 38.91 -12.59 -15.65
C TYR A 499 39.30 -12.44 -17.13
N LYS A 500 40.61 -12.30 -17.39
CA LYS A 500 41.19 -12.15 -18.73
C LYS A 500 40.69 -13.26 -19.67
N GLY A 501 39.74 -12.90 -20.56
CA GLY A 501 39.14 -13.78 -21.57
C GLY A 501 37.62 -13.97 -21.48
N ALA A 502 36.91 -13.29 -20.56
CA ALA A 502 35.49 -13.54 -20.30
C ALA A 502 34.51 -13.03 -21.40
N ARG A 503 33.52 -13.88 -21.69
CA ARG A 503 32.25 -13.63 -22.41
C ARG A 503 31.38 -12.61 -21.64
N PRO A 504 30.22 -12.14 -22.19
CA PRO A 504 29.42 -11.07 -21.57
C PRO A 504 29.13 -11.28 -20.08
N SER A 505 28.95 -10.15 -19.38
CA SER A 505 28.60 -10.03 -17.95
C SER A 505 27.45 -10.96 -17.56
N VAL A 506 27.58 -11.56 -16.38
CA VAL A 506 26.50 -12.32 -15.74
C VAL A 506 25.49 -11.30 -15.25
N VAL A 507 24.22 -11.41 -15.65
CA VAL A 507 23.19 -10.42 -15.29
C VAL A 507 22.17 -11.06 -14.36
N LEU A 508 21.99 -10.49 -13.17
CA LEU A 508 20.86 -10.89 -12.35
C LEU A 508 19.57 -10.30 -12.94
N ASP A 509 18.71 -11.13 -13.51
CA ASP A 509 17.47 -10.68 -14.16
C ASP A 509 16.34 -10.46 -13.13
N TYR A 510 16.42 -11.13 -11.98
CA TYR A 510 15.29 -11.29 -11.08
C TYR A 510 15.68 -11.38 -9.60
N ILE A 511 14.91 -10.73 -8.73
CA ILE A 511 15.04 -10.91 -7.27
C ILE A 511 13.67 -11.15 -6.64
N ILE A 512 13.58 -12.17 -5.79
CA ILE A 512 12.40 -12.45 -4.97
C ILE A 512 12.72 -12.06 -3.53
N LEU A 513 12.02 -11.05 -3.02
CA LEU A 513 12.03 -10.65 -1.63
C LEU A 513 11.05 -11.54 -0.86
N ASP A 514 11.56 -12.39 0.03
CA ASP A 514 10.74 -13.27 0.88
C ASP A 514 11.15 -13.16 2.36
N MET A 515 10.42 -13.88 3.20
CA MET A 515 10.42 -13.94 4.66
C MET A 515 9.63 -12.82 5.35
N PRO A 516 9.08 -13.09 6.56
CA PRO A 516 8.18 -12.14 7.23
C PRO A 516 8.88 -10.82 7.58
N THR A 517 8.34 -9.71 7.08
CA THR A 517 8.76 -8.35 7.48
C THR A 517 7.76 -7.72 8.44
N ILE A 518 6.51 -8.14 8.31
CA ILE A 518 5.38 -7.76 9.13
C ILE A 518 4.93 -9.05 9.81
N GLY A 519 4.49 -8.91 11.05
CA GLY A 519 3.85 -10.00 11.77
C GLY A 519 2.65 -10.58 11.02
N SER A 520 2.17 -11.75 11.46
CA SER A 520 0.86 -12.24 11.02
C SER A 520 -0.21 -12.01 12.09
N ALA A 521 -1.46 -11.86 11.66
CA ALA A 521 -2.59 -11.82 12.59
C ALA A 521 -2.67 -13.09 13.44
N GLU A 522 -2.33 -14.24 12.86
CA GLU A 522 -2.25 -15.54 13.55
C GLU A 522 -1.21 -15.54 14.67
N GLN A 523 -0.10 -14.80 14.49
CA GLN A 523 0.97 -14.67 15.49
C GLN A 523 0.75 -13.49 16.45
N SER A 524 -0.31 -12.70 16.29
CA SER A 524 -0.59 -11.49 17.08
C SER A 524 0.53 -10.42 17.02
N ILE A 525 1.25 -10.36 15.90
CA ILE A 525 2.36 -9.44 15.70
C ILE A 525 1.88 -8.32 14.77
N TYR A 526 1.87 -7.08 15.30
CA TYR A 526 1.22 -5.93 14.66
C TYR A 526 2.16 -4.72 14.69
N GLY A 527 3.32 -4.83 14.05
CA GLY A 527 4.37 -3.81 14.07
C GLY A 527 5.42 -3.97 15.17
N CYS A 528 6.51 -3.23 15.04
CA CYS A 528 7.69 -3.25 15.87
C CYS A 528 7.57 -2.25 17.03
N ALA A 529 7.89 -2.69 18.25
CA ALA A 529 7.88 -1.87 19.46
C ALA A 529 9.27 -1.35 19.87
N ALA A 530 10.27 -1.46 18.98
CA ALA A 530 11.63 -1.04 19.28
C ALA A 530 11.72 0.48 19.44
N TYR A 531 12.49 0.92 20.42
CA TYR A 531 12.85 2.33 20.57
C TYR A 531 14.09 2.66 19.73
N GLY A 532 14.08 3.83 19.10
CA GLY A 532 15.22 4.32 18.31
C GLY A 532 15.29 3.77 16.88
N HIS A 533 14.29 3.01 16.43
CA HIS A 533 14.11 2.70 15.01
C HIS A 533 13.53 3.92 14.27
N GLY A 534 13.39 3.84 12.95
CA GLY A 534 12.81 4.89 12.09
C GLY A 534 11.31 5.14 12.29
N HIS A 535 10.76 4.70 13.42
CA HIS A 535 9.38 4.90 13.85
C HIS A 535 9.35 5.21 15.36
N TYR A 536 8.38 6.02 15.80
CA TYR A 536 8.23 6.44 17.20
C TYR A 536 7.35 5.50 18.02
N SER A 537 6.41 4.84 17.35
CA SER A 537 5.43 3.98 17.99
C SER A 537 5.28 2.67 17.23
N ARG A 538 4.64 1.70 17.87
CA ARG A 538 4.29 0.44 17.23
C ARG A 538 3.26 0.62 16.09
N PRO A 539 2.17 1.40 16.25
CA PRO A 539 1.27 1.69 15.12
C PRO A 539 1.96 2.37 13.94
N GLU A 540 2.88 3.31 14.18
CA GLU A 540 3.63 3.99 13.10
C GLU A 540 4.58 3.02 12.38
N SER A 541 5.13 2.03 13.09
CA SER A 541 6.09 1.09 12.51
C SER A 541 5.55 0.32 11.31
N LEU A 542 4.25 0.01 11.26
CA LEU A 542 3.64 -0.70 10.13
C LEU A 542 3.75 0.13 8.85
N TRP A 543 3.41 1.42 8.94
CA TRP A 543 3.56 2.36 7.84
C TRP A 543 5.01 2.46 7.38
N LYS A 544 5.94 2.62 8.34
CA LYS A 544 7.38 2.73 8.05
C LYS A 544 8.01 1.47 7.46
N ILE A 545 7.51 0.28 7.82
CA ILE A 545 7.94 -0.98 7.23
C ILE A 545 7.56 -1.03 5.74
N TYR A 546 6.33 -0.66 5.38
CA TYR A 546 5.93 -0.60 3.97
C TYR A 546 6.71 0.47 3.19
N GLU A 547 6.91 1.67 3.77
CA GLU A 547 7.77 2.69 3.15
C GLU A 547 9.16 2.14 2.88
N SER A 548 9.78 1.45 3.84
CA SER A 548 11.12 0.88 3.68
C SER A 548 11.18 -0.22 2.61
N ILE A 549 10.14 -1.05 2.50
CA ILE A 549 10.05 -2.06 1.42
C ILE A 549 10.02 -1.38 0.05
N PHE A 550 9.22 -0.33 -0.10
CA PHE A 550 9.10 0.41 -1.36
C PHE A 550 10.36 1.21 -1.69
N GLU A 551 10.99 1.83 -0.69
CA GLU A 551 12.26 2.54 -0.85
C GLU A 551 13.39 1.61 -1.32
N ILE A 552 13.47 0.38 -0.76
CA ILE A 552 14.42 -0.64 -1.23
C ILE A 552 14.15 -0.99 -2.69
N ALA A 553 12.89 -1.23 -3.06
CA ALA A 553 12.53 -1.58 -4.42
C ALA A 553 12.84 -0.45 -5.42
N ASP A 554 12.44 0.78 -5.10
CA ASP A 554 12.68 1.97 -5.93
C ASP A 554 14.18 2.25 -6.07
N PHE A 555 14.95 2.10 -4.98
CA PHE A 555 16.42 2.21 -5.02
C PHE A 555 17.04 1.17 -5.96
N LEU A 556 16.62 -0.09 -5.85
CA LEU A 556 17.11 -1.16 -6.71
C LEU A 556 16.69 -0.96 -8.17
N HIS A 557 15.46 -0.52 -8.46
CA HIS A 557 15.03 -0.19 -9.83
C HIS A 557 15.78 1.00 -10.42
N GLN A 558 16.09 2.02 -9.61
CA GLN A 558 16.87 3.17 -10.05
C GLN A 558 18.30 2.76 -10.43
N LYS A 559 18.90 1.87 -9.63
CA LYS A 559 20.28 1.40 -9.83
C LYS A 559 20.39 0.31 -10.90
N PHE A 560 19.40 -0.57 -11.00
CA PHE A 560 19.32 -1.69 -11.94
C PHE A 560 17.99 -1.64 -12.72
N PRO A 561 17.87 -0.78 -13.74
CA PRO A 561 16.60 -0.56 -14.46
C PRO A 561 16.04 -1.78 -15.18
N ASP A 562 16.84 -2.81 -15.42
CA ASP A 562 16.39 -4.06 -16.07
C ASP A 562 16.02 -5.16 -15.06
N LEU A 563 16.32 -4.98 -13.77
CA LEU A 563 16.01 -5.94 -12.71
C LEU A 563 14.50 -6.01 -12.49
N VAL A 564 13.97 -7.24 -12.48
CA VAL A 564 12.59 -7.51 -12.07
C VAL A 564 12.56 -7.84 -10.58
N ILE A 565 11.75 -7.10 -9.82
CA ILE A 565 11.59 -7.31 -8.38
C ILE A 565 10.25 -8.00 -8.13
N CYS A 566 10.29 -9.08 -7.36
CA CYS A 566 9.13 -9.79 -6.87
C CYS A 566 9.10 -9.80 -5.35
N ILE A 567 7.90 -9.80 -4.78
CA ILE A 567 7.70 -9.94 -3.34
C ILE A 567 6.72 -11.07 -3.04
N SER A 568 6.92 -11.75 -1.91
CA SER A 568 6.01 -12.78 -1.42
C SER A 568 4.86 -12.22 -0.57
N PRO A 569 3.74 -12.96 -0.45
CA PRO A 569 2.68 -12.68 0.52
C PRO A 569 3.16 -12.59 1.96
N LYS A 570 4.20 -13.36 2.33
CA LYS A 570 4.73 -13.37 3.70
C LYS A 570 5.50 -12.11 4.01
N THR A 571 6.27 -11.63 3.05
CA THR A 571 7.00 -10.36 3.16
C THR A 571 6.04 -9.19 3.12
N TYR A 572 5.01 -9.25 2.28
CA TYR A 572 4.07 -8.13 2.13
C TYR A 572 2.97 -8.10 3.19
N GLY A 573 2.63 -9.23 3.79
CA GLY A 573 1.62 -9.35 4.86
C GLY A 573 0.18 -9.58 4.38
N THR A 574 -0.08 -9.65 3.07
CA THR A 574 -1.40 -9.94 2.50
C THR A 574 -1.31 -11.01 1.42
N LYS A 575 -2.43 -11.70 1.15
CA LYS A 575 -2.48 -12.75 0.11
C LYS A 575 -2.73 -12.21 -1.29
N ILE A 576 -3.23 -10.98 -1.39
CA ILE A 576 -3.62 -10.34 -2.64
C ILE A 576 -2.77 -9.07 -2.80
N PRO A 577 -2.23 -8.80 -4.02
CA PRO A 577 -1.52 -7.57 -4.30
C PRO A 577 -2.49 -6.37 -4.33
N ASP A 578 -1.99 -5.20 -3.95
CA ASP A 578 -2.78 -3.96 -3.97
C ASP A 578 -2.13 -2.85 -4.80
N PHE A 579 -2.81 -1.70 -4.86
CA PHE A 579 -2.41 -0.57 -5.69
C PHE A 579 -1.09 0.08 -5.25
N ALA A 580 -0.76 0.05 -3.95
CA ALA A 580 0.51 0.56 -3.46
C ALA A 580 1.64 -0.31 -3.99
N LEU A 581 1.52 -1.64 -3.80
CA LEU A 581 2.49 -2.60 -4.30
C LEU A 581 2.75 -2.44 -5.80
N LEU A 582 1.68 -2.30 -6.59
CA LEU A 582 1.79 -2.13 -8.04
C LEU A 582 2.59 -0.90 -8.46
N SER A 583 2.76 0.09 -7.59
CA SER A 583 3.53 1.30 -7.92
C SER A 583 5.04 1.10 -7.80
N HIS A 584 5.49 0.09 -7.04
CA HIS A 584 6.88 -0.10 -6.65
C HIS A 584 7.46 -1.47 -7.03
N ILE A 585 6.63 -2.51 -7.13
CA ILE A 585 7.07 -3.90 -7.34
C ILE A 585 6.50 -4.43 -8.66
N ASP A 586 7.29 -5.23 -9.39
CA ASP A 586 6.92 -5.74 -10.72
C ASP A 586 5.99 -6.95 -10.66
N GLN A 587 6.24 -7.87 -9.72
CA GLN A 587 5.51 -9.12 -9.60
C GLN A 587 5.20 -9.49 -8.16
N PHE A 588 4.09 -10.19 -7.98
CA PHE A 588 3.69 -10.74 -6.71
C PHE A 588 3.64 -12.27 -6.80
N LEU A 589 4.29 -12.94 -5.86
CA LEU A 589 4.39 -14.39 -5.84
C LEU A 589 3.04 -15.00 -5.41
N VAL A 590 2.50 -15.93 -6.19
CA VAL A 590 1.25 -16.64 -5.85
C VAL A 590 1.49 -18.13 -5.76
N PHE A 591 1.17 -18.69 -4.61
CA PHE A 591 1.27 -20.12 -4.37
C PHE A 591 -0.02 -20.81 -4.83
N SER A 592 0.10 -21.86 -5.63
CA SER A 592 -1.02 -22.66 -6.16
C SER A 592 -1.60 -23.67 -5.14
N GLY A 593 -1.25 -23.54 -3.85
CA GLY A 593 -1.79 -24.34 -2.74
C GLY A 593 -1.37 -23.78 -1.37
N GLU A 594 -1.87 -24.35 -0.26
CA GLU A 594 -1.58 -23.93 1.13
C GLU A 594 -0.13 -24.25 1.59
N GLY A 595 0.79 -24.48 0.67
CA GLY A 595 2.17 -24.87 0.96
C GLY A 595 3.19 -23.88 0.42
N HIS A 596 4.36 -23.87 1.06
CA HIS A 596 5.56 -23.23 0.52
C HIS A 596 5.88 -23.80 -0.86
N PRO A 597 6.50 -23.01 -1.76
CA PRO A 597 7.09 -23.60 -2.93
C PRO A 597 8.21 -24.52 -2.44
N LYS A 598 8.08 -25.80 -2.73
CA LYS A 598 9.14 -26.76 -2.51
C LYS A 598 10.28 -26.43 -3.46
N VAL A 599 11.49 -26.81 -3.07
CA VAL A 599 12.59 -26.96 -4.03
C VAL A 599 12.07 -27.84 -5.17
N ASN A 600 12.20 -27.35 -6.40
CA ASN A 600 11.66 -27.92 -7.63
C ASN A 600 10.17 -27.66 -7.96
N ASP A 601 9.48 -26.76 -7.25
CA ASP A 601 8.12 -26.34 -7.59
C ASP A 601 8.09 -25.31 -8.74
N LEU A 602 7.10 -25.46 -9.62
CA LEU A 602 6.64 -24.43 -10.54
C LEU A 602 5.70 -23.50 -9.76
N THR A 603 6.11 -22.25 -9.57
CA THR A 603 5.27 -21.23 -8.93
C THR A 603 4.69 -20.27 -9.95
N ASN A 604 3.44 -19.86 -9.72
CA ASN A 604 2.77 -18.88 -10.54
C ASN A 604 3.11 -17.48 -10.02
N PHE A 605 3.41 -16.57 -10.95
CA PHE A 605 3.39 -15.14 -10.65
C PHE A 605 2.03 -14.59 -11.03
N LEU A 606 1.58 -13.57 -10.31
CA LEU A 606 0.68 -12.59 -10.93
C LEU A 606 1.56 -11.56 -11.62
N PRO A 607 1.88 -11.67 -12.93
CA PRO A 607 2.32 -10.50 -13.67
C PRO A 607 1.21 -9.45 -13.64
N ARG A 608 1.57 -8.18 -13.80
CA ARG A 608 0.64 -7.03 -13.88
C ARG A 608 -0.57 -7.27 -14.79
N ASN A 609 -0.36 -8.00 -15.89
CA ASN A 609 -1.39 -8.34 -16.87
C ASN A 609 -2.41 -9.33 -16.29
N LEU A 610 -2.03 -10.13 -15.28
CA LEU A 610 -2.86 -11.12 -14.58
C LEU A 610 -3.65 -10.56 -13.38
N LEU A 611 -3.45 -9.30 -12.97
CA LEU A 611 -4.55 -8.57 -12.29
C LEU A 611 -5.75 -8.37 -13.24
N LEU A 612 -5.61 -8.69 -14.53
CA LEU A 612 -6.66 -8.61 -15.57
C LEU A 612 -6.86 -9.91 -16.38
N GLU A 613 -5.89 -10.82 -16.34
CA GLU A 613 -5.87 -12.11 -17.07
C GLU A 613 -5.96 -13.34 -16.14
N ALA A 614 -5.72 -13.23 -14.82
CA ALA A 614 -6.24 -14.22 -13.86
C ALA A 614 -7.79 -14.26 -13.86
N TRP A 615 -8.40 -13.28 -14.53
CA TRP A 615 -9.83 -13.04 -14.67
C TRP A 615 -10.49 -13.80 -15.84
N SER A 616 -9.83 -14.77 -16.47
CA SER A 616 -10.47 -15.59 -17.53
C SER A 616 -10.24 -17.10 -17.47
N GLU A 617 -9.44 -17.62 -16.53
CA GLU A 617 -9.16 -19.07 -16.41
C GLU A 617 -9.65 -19.70 -15.09
N PHE A 618 -10.58 -19.04 -14.40
CA PHE A 618 -11.44 -19.67 -13.38
C PHE A 618 -12.88 -19.77 -13.88
#